data_AF-A0A4Q7V905-F1
#
_entry.id   AF-A0A4Q7V905-F1
#
_cell.length_a   1.000
_cell.length_b   1.000
_cell.length_c   1.000
_cell.angle_alpha   90.00
_cell.angle_beta   90.00
_cell.angle_gamma   90.00
#
_symmetry.space_group_name_H-M   'P 1'
#
loop_
_entity.id
_entity.type
_entity.pdbx_description
1 polymer ?
#
loop_
_entity_poly.entity_id
_entity_poly.type
_entity_poly.pdbx_seq_one_letter_code
_entity_poly.pdbx_strand_id
1 'polypeptide(L)'
;MKKSVCVLVILIGLAACSNRCASKGQSKNPLEDLTWLKELKESLKDSDVQKTIYQASYKKETVFYLMVTDPRVRLAFGVTLWDCEGKVIREFKSGESEDFEKLVIDRVVLYEYIPNKTE
;
A
#
# COMPACT_ATOMS: atom_id res chain seq x y z
N MET A 1 -3.48 -40.18 -48.87
CA MET A 1 -4.55 -39.44 -48.16
C MET A 1 -3.96 -38.82 -46.91
N LYS A 2 -3.86 -37.47 -46.88
CA LYS A 2 -3.31 -36.70 -45.76
C LYS A 2 -4.26 -36.78 -44.56
N LYS A 3 -3.81 -37.28 -43.41
CA LYS A 3 -4.55 -37.17 -42.15
C LYS A 3 -3.85 -36.10 -41.31
N SER A 4 -4.41 -34.89 -41.33
CA SER A 4 -3.92 -33.75 -40.55
C SER A 4 -4.04 -34.06 -39.06
N VAL A 5 -2.91 -34.02 -38.36
CA VAL A 5 -2.85 -34.02 -36.90
C VAL A 5 -3.12 -32.58 -36.45
N CYS A 6 -4.32 -32.31 -35.91
CA CYS A 6 -4.61 -31.05 -35.23
C CYS A 6 -4.06 -31.14 -33.80
N VAL A 7 -2.87 -30.57 -33.58
CA VAL A 7 -2.36 -30.31 -32.23
C VAL A 7 -3.06 -29.05 -31.72
N LEU A 8 -4.11 -29.23 -30.91
CA LEU A 8 -4.76 -28.13 -30.20
C LEU A 8 -3.85 -27.73 -29.02
N VAL A 9 -2.92 -26.80 -29.26
CA VAL A 9 -2.13 -26.18 -28.20
C VAL A 9 -3.05 -25.22 -27.46
N ILE A 10 -3.67 -25.70 -26.39
CA ILE A 10 -4.35 -24.84 -25.41
C ILE A 10 -3.23 -24.13 -24.63
N LEU A 11 -2.82 -22.96 -25.14
CA LEU A 11 -2.10 -21.97 -24.37
C LEU A 11 -3.06 -21.47 -23.29
N ILE A 12 -3.07 -22.16 -22.15
CA ILE A 12 -3.56 -21.59 -20.89
C ILE A 12 -2.60 -20.45 -20.59
N GLY A 13 -2.97 -19.25 -21.08
CA GLY A 13 -2.34 -18.01 -20.68
C GLY A 13 -2.45 -17.94 -19.17
N LEU A 14 -1.34 -18.18 -18.48
CA LEU A 14 -1.15 -17.80 -17.10
C LEU A 14 -1.32 -16.28 -17.05
N ALA A 15 -2.57 -15.82 -16.89
CA ALA A 15 -2.87 -14.52 -16.33
C ALA A 15 -2.52 -14.58 -14.84
N ALA A 16 -1.24 -14.83 -14.53
CA ALA A 16 -0.64 -14.32 -13.32
C ALA A 16 -0.43 -12.82 -13.57
N CYS A 17 -1.54 -12.06 -13.58
CA CYS A 17 -1.45 -10.68 -13.17
C CYS A 17 -0.97 -10.72 -11.73
N SER A 18 0.35 -10.72 -11.52
CA SER A 18 0.87 -10.19 -10.27
C SER A 18 0.26 -8.80 -10.20
N ASN A 19 -0.64 -8.56 -9.23
CA ASN A 19 -1.20 -7.25 -8.97
C ASN A 19 -0.05 -6.34 -8.50
N ARG A 20 0.83 -5.97 -9.43
CA ARG A 20 1.79 -4.91 -9.22
C ARG A 20 0.93 -3.67 -9.20
N CYS A 21 0.77 -3.04 -8.03
CA CYS A 21 0.36 -1.63 -7.99
C CYS A 21 1.22 -0.96 -9.01
N ALA A 22 0.55 -0.36 -9.98
CA ALA A 22 1.16 0.12 -11.18
C ALA A 22 2.56 0.67 -10.91
N SER A 23 3.59 -0.02 -11.42
CA SER A 23 4.92 0.55 -11.54
C SER A 23 4.76 1.93 -12.15
N LYS A 24 5.18 3.00 -11.46
CA LYS A 24 5.16 4.41 -11.92
C LYS A 24 4.32 4.61 -13.19
N GLY A 25 2.98 4.60 -13.11
CA GLY A 25 2.20 4.86 -14.34
C GLY A 25 0.71 4.59 -14.47
N GLN A 26 -0.02 3.87 -13.60
CA GLN A 26 -1.42 3.53 -13.94
C GLN A 26 -2.51 3.57 -12.86
N SER A 27 -2.22 3.44 -11.56
CA SER A 27 -3.21 3.87 -10.57
C SER A 27 -3.07 5.38 -10.39
N LYS A 28 -3.97 6.13 -11.03
CA LYS A 28 -4.03 7.59 -10.82
C LYS A 28 -4.47 7.91 -9.39
N ASN A 29 -5.19 6.99 -8.75
CA ASN A 29 -5.70 7.16 -7.40
C ASN A 29 -5.80 5.83 -6.64
N PRO A 30 -4.72 5.40 -5.94
CA PRO A 30 -4.69 4.13 -5.21
C PRO A 30 -5.79 3.99 -4.16
N LEU A 31 -6.30 5.11 -3.63
CA LEU A 31 -7.38 5.13 -2.64
C LEU A 31 -8.75 4.75 -3.22
N GLU A 32 -8.92 4.80 -4.53
CA GLU A 32 -10.15 4.38 -5.21
C GLU A 32 -9.96 3.03 -5.92
N ASP A 33 -8.74 2.73 -6.38
CA ASP A 33 -8.43 1.52 -7.14
C ASP A 33 -8.17 0.30 -6.23
N LEU A 34 -7.67 0.50 -5.01
CA LEU A 34 -7.38 -0.57 -4.06
C LEU A 34 -8.45 -0.64 -2.97
N THR A 35 -9.30 -1.66 -3.04
CA THR A 35 -10.42 -1.85 -2.09
C THR A 35 -9.98 -1.80 -0.63
N TRP A 36 -8.92 -2.51 -0.26
CA TRP A 36 -8.43 -2.54 1.11
C TRP A 36 -7.90 -1.17 1.59
N LEU A 37 -7.32 -0.37 0.69
CA LEU A 37 -6.79 0.95 1.02
C LEU A 37 -7.92 1.96 1.19
N LYS A 38 -8.99 1.81 0.39
CA LYS A 38 -10.24 2.54 0.55
C LYS A 38 -10.88 2.25 1.90
N GLU A 39 -10.98 0.98 2.26
CA GLU A 39 -11.50 0.54 3.57
C GLU A 39 -10.64 1.05 4.71
N LEU A 40 -9.31 1.02 4.57
CA LEU A 40 -8.40 1.61 5.56
C LEU A 40 -8.68 3.10 5.76
N LYS A 41 -8.78 3.88 4.68
CA LYS A 41 -9.13 5.31 4.73
C LYS A 41 -10.46 5.54 5.45
N GLU A 42 -11.49 4.75 5.14
CA GLU A 42 -12.80 4.87 5.75
C GLU A 42 -12.77 4.55 7.24
N SER A 43 -11.97 3.56 7.66
CA SER A 43 -11.77 3.22 9.09
C SER A 43 -11.15 4.35 9.92
N LEU A 44 -10.51 5.35 9.28
CA LEU A 44 -9.91 6.48 9.99
C LEU A 44 -10.94 7.49 10.50
N LYS A 45 -12.17 7.48 9.98
CA LYS A 45 -13.21 8.47 10.32
C LYS A 45 -13.62 8.47 11.80
N ASP A 46 -13.42 7.35 12.49
CA ASP A 46 -13.73 7.20 13.92
C ASP A 46 -12.50 7.45 14.82
N SER A 47 -11.38 7.91 14.24
CA SER A 47 -10.15 8.21 14.99
C SER A 47 -10.25 9.55 15.71
N ASP A 48 -9.75 9.61 16.94
CA ASP A 48 -9.58 10.84 17.75
C ASP A 48 -8.22 11.54 17.52
N VAL A 49 -7.33 10.87 16.79
CA VAL A 49 -5.98 11.33 16.48
C VAL A 49 -5.78 11.50 14.97
N GLN A 50 -4.95 12.49 14.61
CA GLN A 50 -4.53 12.72 13.23
C GLN A 50 -3.68 11.55 12.72
N LYS A 51 -4.02 11.09 11.51
CA LYS A 51 -3.35 9.96 10.85
C LYS A 51 -3.15 10.26 9.37
N THR A 52 -2.05 9.80 8.81
CA THR A 52 -1.70 9.99 7.40
C THR A 52 -1.42 8.66 6.73
N ILE A 53 -2.05 8.41 5.57
CA ILE A 53 -1.76 7.30 4.69
C ILE A 53 -0.73 7.76 3.66
N TYR A 54 0.35 6.99 3.53
CA TYR A 54 1.42 7.23 2.59
C TYR A 54 1.50 6.12 1.55
N GLN A 55 1.95 6.49 0.36
CA GLN A 55 2.58 5.60 -0.61
C GLN A 55 4.09 5.84 -0.59
N ALA A 56 4.90 4.80 -0.74
CA ALA A 56 6.34 4.91 -0.83
C ALA A 56 6.94 3.78 -1.67
N SER A 57 8.27 3.78 -1.79
CA SER A 57 9.06 2.73 -2.39
C SER A 57 9.89 2.02 -1.32
N TYR A 58 9.83 0.70 -1.30
CA TYR A 58 10.67 -0.16 -0.46
C TYR A 58 11.16 -1.34 -1.30
N LYS A 59 12.48 -1.53 -1.38
CA LYS A 59 13.10 -2.57 -2.23
C LYS A 59 12.62 -2.53 -3.70
N LYS A 60 12.36 -1.33 -4.23
CA LYS A 60 11.85 -1.06 -5.60
C LYS A 60 10.39 -1.48 -5.83
N GLU A 61 9.68 -1.89 -4.79
CA GLU A 61 8.25 -2.17 -4.84
C GLU A 61 7.45 -0.98 -4.28
N THR A 62 6.23 -0.80 -4.79
CA THR A 62 5.29 0.19 -4.24
C THR A 62 4.68 -0.35 -2.96
N VAL A 63 4.70 0.46 -1.92
CA VAL A 63 4.21 0.09 -0.59
C VAL A 63 3.34 1.20 -0.02
N PHE A 64 2.48 0.82 0.91
CA PHE A 64 1.63 1.75 1.63
C PHE A 64 1.81 1.57 3.12
N TYR A 65 1.64 2.65 3.87
CA TYR A 65 1.67 2.59 5.32
C TYR A 65 0.86 3.73 5.95
N LEU A 66 0.48 3.53 7.20
CA LEU A 66 -0.27 4.48 8.02
C LEU A 66 0.64 4.97 9.14
N MET A 67 0.67 6.27 9.38
CA MET A 67 1.32 6.85 10.56
C MET A 67 0.34 7.70 11.35
N VAL A 68 0.49 7.69 12.67
CA VAL A 68 -0.09 8.72 13.54
C VAL A 68 0.78 9.96 13.39
N THR A 69 0.17 11.05 12.93
CA THR A 69 0.84 12.33 12.64
C THR A 69 0.36 13.45 13.56
N ASP A 70 -0.42 13.09 14.59
CA ASP A 70 -0.95 14.02 15.57
C ASP A 70 0.14 14.56 16.51
N PRO A 71 0.39 15.89 16.53
CA PRO A 71 1.40 16.47 17.41
C PRO A 71 1.04 16.38 18.89
N ARG A 72 -0.23 16.08 19.23
CA ARG A 72 -0.71 15.92 20.61
C ARG A 72 -0.30 14.57 21.22
N VAL A 73 0.10 13.61 20.38
CA VAL A 73 0.33 12.22 20.80
C VAL A 73 1.80 11.86 20.67
N ARG A 74 2.37 11.29 21.73
CA ARG A 74 3.70 10.67 21.69
C ARG A 74 3.56 9.15 21.71
N LEU A 75 3.87 8.52 20.58
CA LEU A 75 3.85 7.06 20.45
C LEU A 75 5.26 6.52 20.26
N ALA A 76 5.48 5.29 20.73
CA ALA A 76 6.64 4.53 20.32
C ALA A 76 6.58 4.30 18.80
N PHE A 77 7.73 4.37 18.14
CA PHE A 77 7.80 4.17 16.70
C PHE A 77 7.38 2.74 16.33
N GLY A 78 6.49 2.63 15.35
CA GLY A 78 6.05 1.39 14.75
C GLY A 78 5.35 1.66 13.44
N VAL A 79 5.74 0.97 12.37
CA VAL A 79 5.17 1.14 11.03
C VAL A 79 5.06 -0.21 10.33
N THR A 80 3.87 -0.52 9.83
CA THR A 80 3.64 -1.69 8.97
C THR A 80 3.56 -1.24 7.52
N LEU A 81 4.33 -1.91 6.66
CA LEU A 81 4.27 -1.76 5.22
C LEU A 81 3.36 -2.84 4.64
N TRP A 82 2.42 -2.41 3.81
CA TRP A 82 1.57 -3.28 2.99
C TRP A 82 1.93 -3.16 1.52
N ASP A 83 1.80 -4.26 0.80
CA ASP A 83 1.82 -4.25 -0.66
C ASP A 83 0.43 -3.91 -1.23
N CYS A 84 0.32 -4.12 -2.54
CA CYS A 84 -0.84 -3.83 -3.37
C CYS A 84 -2.06 -4.66 -3.06
N GLU A 85 -1.83 -5.86 -2.54
CA GLU A 85 -2.88 -6.82 -2.20
C GLU A 85 -3.28 -6.66 -0.72
N GLY A 86 -2.74 -5.65 -0.03
CA GLY A 86 -2.97 -5.42 1.40
C GLY A 86 -2.20 -6.42 2.27
N LYS A 87 -1.22 -7.12 1.73
CA LYS A 87 -0.41 -8.08 2.47
C LYS A 87 0.74 -7.37 3.16
N VAL A 88 0.98 -7.73 4.42
CA VAL A 88 2.12 -7.23 5.18
C VAL A 88 3.42 -7.75 4.57
N ILE A 89 4.30 -6.83 4.20
CA ILE A 89 5.63 -7.16 3.64
C ILE A 89 6.77 -6.91 4.64
N ARG A 90 6.58 -5.96 5.56
CA ARG A 90 7.56 -5.61 6.59
C ARG A 90 6.89 -4.81 7.71
N GLU A 91 7.25 -5.13 8.93
CA GLU A 91 6.96 -4.31 10.11
C GLU A 91 8.28 -3.72 10.62
N PHE A 92 8.32 -2.41 10.84
CA PHE A 92 9.38 -1.74 11.57
C PHE A 92 8.90 -1.50 13.01
N LYS A 93 9.70 -1.90 13.98
CA LYS A 93 9.41 -1.80 15.41
C LYS A 93 10.24 -0.70 16.06
N SER A 94 10.00 -0.48 17.36
CA SER A 94 10.80 0.44 18.16
C SER A 94 12.30 0.14 18.02
N GLY A 95 13.10 1.17 17.78
CA GLY A 95 14.53 1.06 17.49
C GLY A 95 14.89 0.94 16.00
N GLU A 96 13.93 0.69 15.11
CA GLU A 96 14.16 0.54 13.67
C GLU A 96 13.78 1.80 12.86
N SER A 97 13.62 2.96 13.51
CA SER A 97 13.23 4.20 12.85
C SER A 97 14.27 4.68 11.85
N GLU A 98 15.56 4.56 12.16
CA GLU A 98 16.62 4.92 11.21
C GLU A 98 16.61 4.04 9.96
N ASP A 99 16.33 2.76 10.12
CA ASP A 99 16.25 1.82 9.00
C ASP A 99 15.02 2.11 8.14
N PHE A 100 13.89 2.43 8.76
CA PHE A 100 12.71 2.90 8.03
C PHE A 100 13.04 4.15 7.21
N GLU A 101 13.72 5.14 7.81
CA GLU A 101 14.10 6.37 7.13
C GLU A 101 15.05 6.14 5.94
N LYS A 102 15.98 5.19 6.06
CA LYS A 102 16.93 4.85 4.99
C LYS A 102 16.31 4.00 3.88
N LEU A 103 15.42 3.06 4.23
CA LEU A 103 14.93 2.02 3.31
C LEU A 103 13.60 2.38 2.64
N VAL A 104 12.79 3.26 3.24
CA VAL A 104 11.48 3.66 2.73
C VAL A 104 11.55 5.07 2.17
N ILE A 105 11.60 5.15 0.84
CA ILE A 105 11.90 6.37 0.07
C ILE A 105 10.72 6.76 -0.83
N ASP A 106 10.84 7.89 -1.55
CA ASP A 106 9.83 8.36 -2.51
C ASP A 106 8.42 8.48 -1.90
N ARG A 107 8.34 9.03 -0.69
CA ARG A 107 7.10 9.14 0.08
C ARG A 107 6.14 10.15 -0.55
N VAL A 108 4.90 9.74 -0.71
CA VAL A 108 3.79 10.57 -1.18
C VAL A 108 2.65 10.43 -0.19
N VAL A 109 2.13 11.56 0.27
CA VAL A 109 0.90 11.59 1.06
C VAL A 109 -0.27 11.28 0.14
N LEU A 110 -1.02 10.23 0.46
CA LEU A 110 -2.26 9.91 -0.25
C LEU A 110 -3.48 10.53 0.43
N TYR A 111 -3.49 10.52 1.76
CA TYR A 111 -4.63 11.00 2.53
C TYR A 111 -4.21 11.42 3.94
N GLU A 112 -4.78 12.51 4.42
CA GLU A 112 -4.64 12.99 5.80
C GLU A 112 -6.02 13.02 6.45
N TYR A 113 -6.16 12.28 7.54
CA TYR A 113 -7.29 12.40 8.43
C TYR A 113 -6.94 13.34 9.56
N ILE A 114 -7.71 14.42 9.69
CA ILE A 114 -7.65 15.34 10.82
C ILE A 114 -8.97 15.20 11.58
N PRO A 115 -8.95 14.74 12.85
CA PRO A 115 -10.17 14.68 13.64
C PRO A 115 -10.73 16.09 13.80
N ASN A 116 -12.02 16.28 13.50
CA ASN A 116 -12.68 17.55 13.77
C ASN A 116 -12.55 17.83 15.27
N LYS A 117 -12.04 19.02 15.63
CA LYS A 117 -12.24 19.54 16.98
C LYS A 117 -13.75 19.71 17.10
N THR A 118 -14.39 18.92 17.96
CA THR A 118 -15.73 19.26 18.43
C THR A 118 -15.62 20.67 18.99
N GLU A 119 -16.23 21.65 18.30
CA GLU A 119 -16.36 23.03 18.78
C GLU A 119 -17.14 23.08 20.09
#